data_AF-A0AAN9FYR8-F1
#
_entry.id   AF-A0AAN9FYR8-F1
#
_cell.length_a   1.000
_cell.length_b   1.000
_cell.length_c   1.000
_cell.angle_alpha   90.00
_cell.angle_beta   90.00
_cell.angle_gamma   90.00
#
_symmetry.space_group_name_H-M   'P 1'
#
loop_
_entity.id
_entity.type
_entity.pdbx_description
1 polymer ?
#
loop_
_entity_poly.entity_id
_entity_poly.type
_entity_poly.pdbx_seq_one_letter_code
_entity_poly.pdbx_strand_id
1 'polypeptide(L)'
;MAAPSAGLEMFEFLLLFDRATGSPKVNYFMVDPLVPSRLFPKMNTINFPKVKDLVGYRPVVLSNCLYLIGGKDWNHGNFMSGVWKYDPRVNQWMEARPLKIARCRFTVEAVDGYIYVIGGETKNQEVTDSVARYNPLADRWTDVAPLPRARADHASCILNGRIYVSGGISNLKHQCSNVFW
;
A
#
# COMPACT_ATOMS: atom_id res chain seq x y z
N MET A 1 -37.73 29.60 2.14
CA MET A 1 -36.77 29.00 1.20
C MET A 1 -35.54 28.59 1.99
N ALA A 2 -35.34 27.29 2.20
CA ALA A 2 -34.12 26.77 2.81
C ALA A 2 -33.09 26.53 1.68
N ALA A 3 -31.85 26.99 1.89
CA ALA A 3 -30.76 26.70 0.98
C ALA A 3 -30.49 25.19 0.95
N PRO A 4 -30.16 24.60 -0.21
CA PRO A 4 -29.77 23.20 -0.25
C PRO A 4 -28.44 23.06 0.51
N SER A 5 -28.43 22.19 1.51
CA SER A 5 -27.20 21.73 2.14
C SER A 5 -26.32 21.12 1.05
N ALA A 6 -25.24 21.80 0.68
CA ALA A 6 -24.19 21.23 -0.13
C ALA A 6 -23.56 20.10 0.68
N GLY A 7 -24.12 18.89 0.57
CA GLY A 7 -23.46 17.68 0.99
C GLY A 7 -22.13 17.65 0.27
N LEU A 8 -21.05 17.56 1.03
CA LEU A 8 -19.73 17.26 0.48
C LEU A 8 -19.90 15.95 -0.31
N GLU A 9 -20.01 16.03 -1.64
CA GLU A 9 -19.90 14.86 -2.50
C GLU A 9 -18.50 14.30 -2.25
N MET A 10 -18.44 13.28 -1.40
CA MET A 10 -17.23 12.54 -1.13
C MET A 10 -17.01 11.68 -2.35
N PHE A 11 -16.29 12.23 -3.33
CA PHE A 11 -16.00 11.50 -4.54
C PHE A 11 -15.16 10.27 -4.22
N GLU A 12 -15.71 9.09 -4.46
CA GLU A 12 -14.97 7.84 -4.45
C GLU A 12 -14.25 7.69 -5.79
N PHE A 13 -12.91 7.55 -5.75
CA PHE A 13 -12.11 7.38 -6.95
C PHE A 13 -11.29 6.10 -6.86
N LEU A 14 -11.34 5.30 -7.91
CA LEU A 14 -10.42 4.17 -8.07
C LEU A 14 -9.08 4.66 -8.64
N LEU A 15 -8.00 4.59 -7.87
CA LEU A 15 -6.64 4.85 -8.34
C LEU A 15 -6.01 3.57 -8.91
N LEU A 16 -5.80 3.53 -10.23
CA LEU A 16 -5.12 2.43 -10.91
C LEU A 16 -3.67 2.80 -11.20
N PHE A 17 -2.72 2.11 -10.56
CA PHE A 17 -1.28 2.32 -10.77
C PHE A 17 -0.80 1.42 -11.91
N ASP A 18 -0.17 1.99 -12.93
CA ASP A 18 0.52 1.20 -13.96
C ASP A 18 1.67 0.40 -13.32
N ARG A 19 1.74 -0.90 -13.62
CA ARG A 19 2.67 -1.84 -13.00
C ARG A 19 4.03 -1.88 -13.68
N ALA A 20 4.25 -1.18 -14.78
CA ALA A 20 5.45 -1.40 -15.57
C ALA A 20 6.07 -0.10 -16.07
N THR A 21 7.05 0.40 -15.34
CA THR A 21 8.33 0.97 -15.82
C THR A 21 9.02 1.58 -14.61
N GLY A 22 10.35 1.67 -14.59
CA GLY A 22 11.09 2.48 -13.61
C GLY A 22 10.77 3.99 -13.67
N SER A 23 9.63 4.36 -14.25
CA SER A 23 9.23 5.72 -14.52
C SER A 23 8.91 6.47 -13.22
N PRO A 24 9.31 7.75 -13.09
CA PRO A 24 8.91 8.64 -11.99
C PRO A 24 7.42 9.04 -12.03
N LYS A 25 6.63 8.41 -12.89
CA LYS A 25 5.23 8.72 -13.14
C LYS A 25 4.40 7.52 -12.72
N VAL A 26 3.60 7.69 -11.67
CA VAL A 26 2.42 6.86 -11.54
C VAL A 26 1.34 7.51 -12.37
N ASN A 27 0.99 6.84 -13.46
CA ASN A 27 -0.28 7.09 -14.12
C ASN A 27 -1.37 6.58 -13.17
N TYR A 28 -2.33 7.44 -12.89
CA TYR A 28 -3.55 7.02 -12.23
C TYR A 28 -4.75 7.45 -13.06
N PHE A 29 -5.75 6.59 -13.06
CA PHE A 29 -7.07 6.93 -13.53
C PHE A 29 -7.88 7.34 -12.30
N MET A 30 -8.80 8.29 -12.48
CA MET A 30 -9.87 8.52 -11.52
C MET A 30 -11.14 8.05 -12.20
N VAL A 31 -11.67 6.95 -11.72
CA VAL A 31 -12.95 6.42 -12.19
C VAL A 31 -13.97 6.71 -11.11
N ASP A 32 -15.03 7.44 -11.48
CA ASP A 32 -16.25 7.50 -10.71
C ASP A 32 -16.97 6.15 -10.87
N PRO A 33 -17.11 5.34 -9.80
CA PRO A 33 -17.69 4.01 -9.89
C PRO A 33 -19.17 4.05 -10.29
N LEU A 34 -19.86 5.18 -10.08
CA LEU A 34 -21.27 5.36 -10.40
C LEU A 34 -21.47 5.93 -11.81
N VAL A 35 -20.42 6.51 -12.42
CA VAL A 35 -20.47 7.09 -13.77
C VAL A 35 -19.28 6.60 -14.62
N PRO A 36 -19.38 5.42 -15.26
CA PRO A 36 -18.28 4.81 -16.03
C PRO A 36 -17.74 5.66 -17.18
N SER A 37 -18.55 6.57 -17.73
CA SER A 37 -18.18 7.49 -18.80
C SER A 37 -17.42 8.73 -18.31
N ARG A 38 -17.37 8.98 -16.99
CA ARG A 38 -16.70 10.12 -16.37
C ARG A 38 -15.29 9.76 -15.96
N LEU A 39 -14.44 9.49 -16.95
CA LEU A 39 -13.00 9.64 -16.77
C LEU A 39 -12.73 11.14 -16.58
N PHE A 40 -12.41 11.57 -15.35
CA PHE A 40 -11.90 12.92 -15.14
C PHE A 40 -10.67 13.13 -16.05
N PRO A 41 -10.54 14.28 -16.71
CA PRO A 41 -9.98 14.37 -18.05
C PRO A 41 -8.52 13.87 -18.13
N LYS A 42 -8.21 13.18 -19.23
CA LYS A 42 -6.86 12.82 -19.74
C LYS A 42 -5.78 12.56 -18.68
N MET A 43 -5.52 11.27 -18.39
CA MET A 43 -4.25 10.77 -17.81
C MET A 43 -3.62 11.74 -16.80
N ASN A 44 -4.22 11.88 -15.63
CA ASN A 44 -3.63 12.69 -14.58
C ASN A 44 -2.33 12.01 -14.14
N THR A 45 -1.23 12.75 -14.23
CA THR A 45 0.09 12.28 -13.79
C THR A 45 0.37 12.91 -12.44
N ILE A 46 0.48 12.10 -11.39
CA ILE A 46 1.19 12.54 -10.19
C ILE A 46 2.66 12.30 -10.48
N ASN A 47 3.44 13.38 -10.54
CA ASN A 47 4.88 13.26 -10.63
C ASN A 47 5.43 12.85 -9.26
N PHE A 48 6.29 11.83 -9.24
CA PHE A 48 7.03 11.38 -8.06
C PHE A 48 8.44 11.94 -8.19
N PRO A 49 8.68 13.21 -7.81
CA PRO A 49 10.00 13.79 -7.98
C PRO A 49 11.08 13.02 -7.20
N LYS A 50 10.70 12.37 -6.10
CA LYS A 50 11.62 11.67 -5.18
C LYS A 50 11.60 10.14 -5.24
N VAL A 51 10.56 9.51 -5.79
CA VAL A 51 10.43 8.05 -5.84
C VAL A 51 10.46 7.62 -7.29
N LYS A 52 11.64 7.22 -7.75
CA LYS A 52 11.86 6.71 -9.10
C LYS A 52 12.13 5.21 -8.99
N ASP A 53 11.93 4.50 -10.09
CA ASP A 53 12.43 3.12 -10.18
C ASP A 53 11.91 2.20 -9.07
N LEU A 54 10.66 2.34 -8.61
CA LEU A 54 10.12 1.51 -7.52
C LEU A 54 9.17 0.44 -8.06
N VAL A 55 9.40 -0.82 -7.70
CA VAL A 55 8.52 -1.95 -8.05
C VAL A 55 8.15 -2.80 -6.86
N GLY A 56 6.99 -3.45 -6.94
CA GLY A 56 6.50 -4.32 -5.87
C GLY A 56 6.22 -3.58 -4.56
N TYR A 57 6.12 -2.25 -4.60
CA TYR A 57 5.59 -1.44 -3.50
C TYR A 57 4.12 -1.75 -3.28
N ARG A 58 3.63 -1.45 -2.09
CA ARG A 58 2.24 -1.67 -1.72
C ARG A 58 1.51 -0.35 -1.49
N PRO A 59 0.52 0.00 -2.34
CA PRO A 59 -0.34 1.13 -2.10
C PRO A 59 -1.40 0.80 -1.03
N VAL A 60 -1.70 1.75 -0.16
CA VAL A 60 -2.84 1.69 0.76
C VAL A 60 -3.38 3.09 1.00
N VAL A 61 -4.69 3.25 1.16
CA VAL A 61 -5.31 4.54 1.48
C VAL A 61 -5.71 4.55 2.95
N LEU A 62 -5.33 5.61 3.66
CA LEU A 62 -5.75 5.85 5.04
C LEU A 62 -5.94 7.36 5.27
N SER A 63 -7.06 7.74 5.87
CA SER A 63 -7.40 9.14 6.20
C SER A 63 -7.28 10.07 4.99
N ASN A 64 -7.80 9.64 3.83
CA ASN A 64 -7.78 10.35 2.54
C ASN A 64 -6.37 10.64 1.99
N CYS A 65 -5.35 9.94 2.49
CA CYS A 65 -4.01 9.97 1.92
C CYS A 65 -3.63 8.61 1.37
N LEU A 66 -2.91 8.61 0.25
CA LEU A 66 -2.31 7.43 -0.34
C LEU A 66 -0.94 7.20 0.31
N TYR A 67 -0.65 5.97 0.70
CA TYR A 67 0.65 5.54 1.18
C TYR A 67 1.24 4.53 0.21
N LEU A 68 2.50 4.72 -0.20
CA LEU A 68 3.30 3.71 -0.89
C LEU A 68 4.36 3.20 0.06
N ILE A 69 4.39 1.88 0.26
CA ILE A 69 5.22 1.24 1.26
C ILE A 69 6.15 0.23 0.58
N GLY A 70 7.43 0.26 0.95
CA GLY A 70 8.42 -0.77 0.67
C GLY A 70 8.58 -1.11 -0.83
N GLY A 71 8.86 -2.38 -1.13
CA GLY A 71 9.08 -2.88 -2.48
C GLY A 71 10.56 -3.09 -2.79
N LYS A 72 10.93 -2.89 -4.05
CA LYS A 72 12.31 -2.96 -4.55
C LYS A 72 12.61 -1.80 -5.48
N ASP A 73 13.87 -1.38 -5.49
CA ASP A 73 14.43 -0.61 -6.59
C ASP A 73 14.47 -1.46 -7.87
N TRP A 74 14.06 -0.88 -8.99
CA TRP A 74 13.93 -1.52 -10.30
C TRP A 74 15.29 -1.82 -10.91
N ASN A 75 16.24 -0.90 -10.77
CA ASN A 75 17.54 -0.99 -11.43
C ASN A 75 18.45 -2.02 -10.78
N HIS A 76 18.42 -2.12 -9.45
CA HIS A 76 19.33 -2.96 -8.67
C HIS A 76 18.61 -4.13 -7.96
N GLY A 77 17.29 -4.13 -7.91
CA GLY A 77 16.52 -5.11 -7.13
C GLY A 77 16.64 -4.95 -5.61
N ASN A 78 17.20 -3.84 -5.14
CA ASN A 78 17.42 -3.57 -3.72
C ASN A 78 16.09 -3.42 -2.99
N PHE A 79 15.91 -4.14 -1.89
CA PHE A 79 14.70 -4.04 -1.09
C PHE A 79 14.60 -2.67 -0.43
N MET A 80 13.40 -2.10 -0.44
CA MET A 80 13.14 -0.76 0.07
C MET A 80 12.35 -0.79 1.38
N SER A 81 12.68 0.15 2.27
CA SER A 81 11.95 0.41 3.53
C SER A 81 11.16 1.71 3.47
N GLY A 82 11.33 2.52 2.42
CA GLY A 82 10.71 3.83 2.31
C GLY A 82 9.19 3.76 2.39
N VAL A 83 8.61 4.78 3.03
CA VAL A 83 7.16 5.00 3.09
C VAL A 83 6.88 6.41 2.63
N TRP A 84 6.03 6.53 1.64
CA TRP A 84 5.68 7.80 1.01
C TRP A 84 4.20 8.04 1.15
N LYS A 85 3.83 9.22 1.62
CA LYS A 85 2.45 9.65 1.81
C LYS A 85 2.13 10.75 0.80
N TYR A 86 1.05 10.60 0.06
CA TYR A 86 0.49 11.64 -0.79
C TYR A 86 -0.79 12.18 -0.18
N ASP A 87 -0.83 13.50 -0.02
CA ASP A 87 -2.02 14.22 0.38
C ASP A 87 -2.61 14.97 -0.82
N PRO A 88 -3.74 14.50 -1.38
CA PRO A 88 -4.35 15.12 -2.56
C PRO A 88 -4.87 16.53 -2.30
N ARG A 89 -5.14 16.91 -1.04
CA ARG A 89 -5.69 18.24 -0.69
C ARG A 89 -4.68 19.35 -0.91
N VAL A 90 -3.40 19.03 -0.75
CA VAL A 90 -2.28 19.96 -0.96
C VAL A 90 -1.42 19.56 -2.16
N ASN A 91 -1.75 18.45 -2.84
CA ASN A 91 -1.02 17.88 -3.96
C ASN A 91 0.48 17.70 -3.65
N GLN A 92 0.79 17.09 -2.50
CA GLN A 92 2.18 16.92 -2.05
C GLN A 92 2.48 15.51 -1.57
N TRP A 93 3.69 15.07 -1.91
CA TRP A 93 4.32 13.89 -1.34
C TRP A 93 5.15 14.26 -0.12
N MET A 94 5.02 13.45 0.92
CA MET A 94 5.76 13.55 2.17
C MET A 94 6.38 12.19 2.50
N GLU A 95 7.55 12.22 3.14
CA GLU A 95 8.13 11.02 3.74
C GLU A 95 7.41 10.72 5.04
N ALA A 96 7.07 9.45 5.24
CA ALA A 96 6.61 8.92 6.51
C ALA A 96 7.69 8.01 7.09
N ARG A 97 7.57 7.64 8.37
CA ARG A 97 8.53 6.75 9.03
C ARG A 97 8.80 5.51 8.17
N PRO A 98 10.06 5.21 7.82
CA PRO A 98 10.38 4.02 7.05
C PRO A 98 10.15 2.76 7.88
N LEU A 99 9.96 1.64 7.19
CA LEU A 99 9.95 0.31 7.80
C LEU A 99 11.31 0.06 8.49
N LYS A 100 11.28 -0.62 9.64
CA LYS A 100 12.52 -1.03 10.34
C LYS A 100 13.40 -1.93 9.47
N ILE A 101 12.76 -2.82 8.69
CA ILE A 101 13.42 -3.75 7.78
C ILE A 101 12.79 -3.59 6.41
N ALA A 102 13.62 -3.28 5.42
CA ALA A 102 13.23 -3.23 4.02
C ALA A 102 12.70 -4.59 3.57
N ARG A 103 11.56 -4.59 2.89
CA ARG A 103 10.85 -5.80 2.47
C ARG A 103 10.05 -5.59 1.20
N CYS A 104 9.73 -6.69 0.52
CA CYS A 104 8.87 -6.74 -0.66
C CYS A 104 7.93 -7.96 -0.56
N ARG A 105 7.03 -8.17 -1.52
CA ARG A 105 6.13 -9.36 -1.57
C ARG A 105 5.26 -9.57 -0.31
N PHE A 106 5.11 -8.53 0.51
CA PHE A 106 4.21 -8.45 1.66
C PHE A 106 2.82 -7.99 1.20
N THR A 107 1.87 -7.93 2.13
CA THR A 107 0.57 -7.27 1.93
C THR A 107 0.39 -6.12 2.93
N VAL A 108 -0.53 -5.20 2.62
CA VAL A 108 -0.84 -4.04 3.46
C VAL A 108 -2.34 -3.89 3.61
N GLU A 109 -2.78 -3.53 4.82
CA GLU A 109 -4.19 -3.31 5.13
C GLU A 109 -4.36 -2.09 6.04
N ALA A 110 -5.37 -1.27 5.78
CA ALA A 110 -5.72 -0.14 6.65
C ALA A 110 -6.98 -0.48 7.47
N VAL A 111 -6.82 -0.66 8.78
CA VAL A 111 -7.92 -1.00 9.70
C VAL A 111 -7.80 -0.17 10.97
N ASP A 112 -8.95 0.31 11.47
CA ASP A 112 -9.07 1.09 12.71
C ASP A 112 -8.11 2.28 12.84
N GLY A 113 -7.86 2.99 11.73
CA GLY A 113 -6.98 4.17 11.73
C GLY A 113 -5.48 3.85 11.68
N TYR A 114 -5.10 2.59 11.47
CA TYR A 114 -3.71 2.15 11.37
C TYR A 114 -3.45 1.47 10.02
N ILE A 115 -2.18 1.45 9.61
CA ILE A 115 -1.72 0.63 8.47
C ILE A 115 -0.95 -0.58 9.01
N TYR A 116 -1.24 -1.76 8.50
CA TYR A 116 -0.55 -2.99 8.83
C TYR A 116 0.29 -3.44 7.63
N VAL A 117 1.52 -3.86 7.90
CA VAL A 117 2.41 -4.51 6.94
C VAL A 117 2.61 -5.94 7.40
N ILE A 118 2.27 -6.89 6.55
CA ILE A 118 2.09 -8.29 6.93
C ILE A 118 3.05 -9.16 6.13
N GLY A 119 3.94 -9.85 6.83
CA GLY A 119 4.89 -10.79 6.25
C GLY A 119 5.80 -10.15 5.20
N GLY A 120 6.02 -10.89 4.11
CA GLY A 120 6.85 -10.55 2.98
C GLY A 120 8.20 -11.26 2.96
N GLU A 121 9.06 -10.78 2.08
CA GLU A 121 10.46 -11.17 1.98
C GLU A 121 11.31 -9.98 2.40
N THR A 122 12.21 -10.18 3.35
CA THR A 122 13.10 -9.12 3.86
C THR A 122 14.34 -8.98 2.98
N LYS A 123 15.08 -7.87 3.14
CA LYS A 123 16.36 -7.65 2.45
C LYS A 123 17.41 -8.77 2.65
N ASN A 124 17.25 -9.60 3.69
CA ASN A 124 18.12 -10.75 3.96
C ASN A 124 17.70 -12.00 3.15
N GLN A 125 16.74 -11.86 2.21
CA GLN A 125 16.16 -12.95 1.42
C GLN A 125 15.44 -14.01 2.27
N GLU A 126 14.88 -13.58 3.39
CA GLU A 126 14.12 -14.43 4.31
C GLU A 126 12.65 -14.06 4.24
N VAL A 127 11.79 -15.09 4.06
CA VAL A 127 10.36 -14.95 4.23
C VAL A 127 10.09 -14.73 5.72
N THR A 128 9.31 -13.70 6.05
CA THR A 128 9.03 -13.33 7.45
C THR A 128 7.56 -13.53 7.82
N ASP A 129 7.33 -13.82 9.08
CA ASP A 129 6.03 -13.83 9.77
C ASP A 129 5.73 -12.49 10.46
N SER A 130 6.69 -11.57 10.51
CA SER A 130 6.53 -10.31 11.23
C SER A 130 5.39 -9.47 10.68
N VAL A 131 4.61 -8.91 11.61
CA VAL A 131 3.55 -7.94 11.32
C VAL A 131 3.89 -6.65 12.05
N ALA A 132 3.85 -5.54 11.33
CA ALA A 132 4.09 -4.21 11.89
C ALA A 132 2.89 -3.31 11.65
N ARG A 133 2.52 -2.52 12.66
CA ARG A 133 1.44 -1.55 12.61
C ARG A 133 1.99 -0.13 12.66
N TYR A 134 1.60 0.70 11.72
CA TYR A 134 1.91 2.12 11.65
C TYR A 134 0.78 2.97 12.20
N ASN A 135 1.13 3.83 13.16
CA ASN A 135 0.27 4.90 13.64
C ASN A 135 0.63 6.21 12.92
N PRO A 136 -0.24 6.75 12.05
CA PRO A 136 0.04 7.98 11.32
C PRO A 136 0.04 9.24 12.21
N LEU A 137 -0.63 9.21 13.37
CA LEU A 137 -0.65 10.35 14.30
C LEU A 137 0.65 10.49 15.08
N ALA A 138 1.32 9.36 15.35
CA ALA A 138 2.58 9.31 16.07
C ALA A 138 3.80 9.11 15.15
N ASP A 139 3.57 8.98 13.84
CA ASP A 139 4.56 8.59 12.83
C ASP A 139 5.46 7.42 13.29
N ARG A 140 4.82 6.34 13.77
CA ARG A 140 5.53 5.25 14.46
C ARG A 140 5.06 3.86 14.05
N TRP A 141 6.02 3.01 13.72
CA TRP A 141 5.84 1.56 13.57
C TRP A 141 5.96 0.85 14.92
N THR A 142 5.03 -0.06 15.19
CA THR A 142 5.04 -0.96 16.36
C THR A 142 4.89 -2.39 15.85
N ASP A 143 5.75 -3.30 16.30
CA ASP A 143 5.59 -4.72 15.98
C ASP A 143 4.38 -5.26 16.74
N VAL A 144 3.56 -6.07 16.08
CA VAL A 144 2.37 -6.71 16.68
C VAL A 144 2.52 -8.23 16.60
N ALA A 145 1.49 -8.97 17.02
CA ALA A 145 1.51 -10.43 16.97
C ALA A 145 1.90 -10.92 15.56
N PRO A 146 2.90 -11.82 15.45
CA PRO A 146 3.35 -12.33 14.16
C PRO A 146 2.32 -13.29 13.55
N LEU A 147 2.48 -13.57 12.25
CA LEU A 147 1.77 -14.66 11.61
C LEU A 147 2.20 -16.00 12.24
N PRO A 148 1.31 -17.01 12.32
CA PRO A 148 1.70 -18.35 12.80
C PRO A 148 2.77 -19.04 11.93
N ARG A 149 2.91 -18.60 10.68
CA ARG A 149 3.94 -19.05 9.73
C ARG A 149 4.36 -17.88 8.86
N ALA A 150 5.64 -17.84 8.49
CA ALA A 150 6.16 -16.85 7.56
C ALA A 150 5.45 -16.94 6.20
N ARG A 151 5.20 -15.78 5.56
CA ARG A 151 4.49 -15.70 4.27
C ARG A 151 5.01 -14.59 3.38
N ALA A 152 5.28 -14.91 2.11
CA ALA A 152 5.45 -13.93 1.02
C ALA A 152 4.53 -14.30 -0.16
N ASP A 153 4.24 -13.36 -1.05
CA ASP A 153 3.30 -13.54 -2.19
C ASP A 153 1.92 -14.07 -1.79
N HIS A 154 1.49 -13.73 -0.59
CA HIS A 154 0.14 -14.03 -0.09
C HIS A 154 -0.83 -12.91 -0.49
N ALA A 155 -2.11 -13.20 -0.33
CA ALA A 155 -3.18 -12.20 -0.38
C ALA A 155 -3.64 -11.88 1.05
N SER A 156 -4.15 -10.67 1.24
CA SER A 156 -4.88 -10.28 2.44
C SER A 156 -6.16 -9.54 2.07
N CYS A 157 -7.10 -9.48 3.00
CA CYS A 157 -8.24 -8.59 2.93
C CYS A 157 -8.73 -8.23 4.32
N ILE A 158 -9.57 -7.19 4.40
CA ILE A 158 -10.30 -6.83 5.60
C ILE A 158 -11.75 -7.32 5.48
N LEU A 159 -12.23 -8.01 6.51
CA LEU A 159 -13.63 -8.38 6.67
C LEU A 159 -14.03 -8.19 8.13
N ASN A 160 -15.11 -7.45 8.39
CA ASN A 160 -15.64 -7.18 9.73
C ASN A 160 -14.58 -6.67 10.74
N GLY A 161 -13.74 -5.73 10.30
CA GLY A 161 -12.68 -5.13 11.13
C GLY A 161 -11.51 -6.06 11.43
N ARG A 162 -11.40 -7.20 10.73
CA ARG A 162 -10.30 -8.16 10.90
C ARG A 162 -9.54 -8.34 9.60
N ILE A 163 -8.25 -8.57 9.72
CA ILE A 163 -7.35 -8.86 8.61
C ILE A 163 -7.27 -10.37 8.43
N TYR A 164 -7.61 -10.83 7.23
CA TYR A 164 -7.45 -12.21 6.80
C TYR A 164 -6.28 -12.31 5.86
N VAL A 165 -5.51 -13.39 5.96
CA VAL A 165 -4.36 -13.68 5.10
C VAL A 165 -4.58 -15.04 4.47
N SER A 166 -4.23 -15.22 3.19
CA SER A 166 -4.34 -16.51 2.52
C SER A 166 -3.25 -16.74 1.47
N GLY A 167 -2.92 -18.02 1.25
CA GLY A 167 -1.94 -18.47 0.28
C GLY A 167 -0.51 -18.02 0.58
N GLY A 168 0.27 -17.85 -0.50
CA GLY A 168 1.68 -17.46 -0.44
C GLY A 168 2.63 -18.59 -0.06
N ILE A 169 3.92 -18.27 -0.07
CA ILE A 169 5.03 -19.20 0.17
C ILE A 169 5.58 -19.05 1.60
N SER A 170 5.89 -20.17 2.27
CA SER A 170 6.48 -20.18 3.62
C SER A 170 8.01 -20.11 3.65
N ASN A 171 8.65 -20.53 2.57
CA ASN A 171 10.08 -20.40 2.38
C ASN A 171 10.36 -20.36 0.87
N LEU A 172 11.54 -19.88 0.48
CA LEU A 172 11.89 -19.75 -0.94
C LEU A 172 12.10 -21.11 -1.65
N LYS A 173 12.01 -22.24 -0.94
CA LYS A 173 12.25 -23.60 -1.46
C LYS A 173 10.97 -24.47 -1.59
N HIS A 174 9.87 -24.10 -0.93
CA HIS A 174 8.64 -24.88 -0.84
C HIS A 174 7.41 -24.00 -1.10
N GLN A 175 6.57 -24.45 -2.03
CA GLN A 175 5.43 -23.71 -2.56
C GLN A 175 4.17 -23.83 -1.69
N CYS A 176 3.43 -22.73 -1.67
CA CYS A 176 1.99 -22.54 -1.42
C CYS A 176 1.34 -23.38 -0.31
N SER A 177 0.85 -22.70 0.74
CA SER A 177 -0.15 -23.29 1.63
C SER A 177 -1.24 -22.26 1.93
N ASN A 178 -2.49 -22.63 1.68
CA ASN A 178 -3.65 -21.84 2.07
C ASN A 178 -3.90 -22.03 3.56
N VAL A 179 -3.86 -20.94 4.32
CA VAL A 179 -4.20 -20.94 5.75
C VAL A 179 -5.02 -19.70 6.01
N PHE A 180 -6.22 -19.85 6.56
CA PHE A 180 -7.13 -18.75 6.90
C PHE A 180 -7.23 -18.67 8.43
N TRP A 181 -7.21 -17.45 8.99
CA TRP A 181 -7.35 -17.20 10.43
C TRP A 181 -8.34 -16.06 10.65
#